data_AF-A0A7W0H4X1-F1
#
_entry.id   AF-A0A7W0H4X1-F1
#
_cell.length_a   1.000
_cell.length_b   1.000
_cell.length_c   1.000
_cell.angle_alpha   90.00
_cell.angle_beta   90.00
_cell.angle_gamma   90.00
#
_symmetry.space_group_name_H-M   'P 1'
#
loop_
_entity.id
_entity.type
_entity.pdbx_description
1 polymer ?
#
loop_
_entity_poly.entity_id
_entity_poly.type
_entity_poly.pdbx_seq_one_letter_code
_entity_poly.pdbx_strand_id
1 'polypeptide(L)'
;MDKGKGPPIVPYEGSGVVYKVRVLDQFTVYADEESRPTPDKLSTIGLVAAASMSLMTLLLLRAAGADARWRRFYAFATAGLAYLAADELFAFHETLGHNLQFLADLPGVERPDDVVFLSYGVPLAIFAWAFRDILLSNKRAVQLFAVGTCFFAVSAAADLAGVGIDEPAEVVASICLAAGLVLITTQILRRELRLEPEHSSGFVRRAESKPRVLSGARPG
;
A
#
# COMPACT_ATOMS: atom_id res chain seq x y z
N MET A 1 -35.15 -16.07 -13.24
CA MET A 1 -34.26 -15.92 -14.41
C MET A 1 -33.41 -14.70 -14.19
N ASP A 2 -32.12 -14.90 -13.92
CA ASP A 2 -31.15 -13.83 -13.68
C ASP A 2 -30.88 -13.15 -15.03
N LYS A 3 -31.47 -11.97 -15.24
CA LYS A 3 -31.43 -11.26 -16.54
C LYS A 3 -30.02 -10.72 -16.76
N GLY A 4 -29.14 -11.52 -17.35
CA GLY A 4 -27.80 -11.08 -17.75
C GLY A 4 -26.72 -12.15 -17.69
N LYS A 5 -26.94 -13.29 -17.04
CA LYS A 5 -25.98 -14.39 -17.00
C LYS A 5 -26.16 -15.34 -18.19
N GLY A 6 -25.12 -15.48 -19.01
CA GLY A 6 -25.02 -16.56 -19.99
C GLY A 6 -24.88 -17.94 -19.32
N PRO A 7 -24.93 -19.04 -20.11
CA PRO A 7 -24.65 -20.37 -19.58
C PRO A 7 -23.23 -20.45 -18.98
N PRO A 8 -23.02 -21.30 -17.96
CA PRO A 8 -21.70 -21.51 -17.35
C PRO A 8 -20.70 -22.04 -18.36
N ILE A 9 -19.46 -21.59 -18.26
CA ILE A 9 -18.37 -21.94 -19.17
C ILE A 9 -17.13 -22.28 -18.34
N VAL A 10 -16.37 -23.26 -18.79
CA VAL A 10 -15.07 -23.62 -18.21
C VAL A 10 -14.01 -23.25 -19.26
N PRO A 11 -13.35 -22.08 -19.14
CA PRO A 11 -12.47 -21.56 -20.18
C PRO A 11 -11.20 -22.40 -20.34
N TYR A 12 -10.73 -23.10 -19.30
CA TYR A 12 -9.59 -24.01 -19.36
C TYR A 12 -9.71 -25.13 -18.33
N GLU A 13 -9.00 -26.23 -18.56
CA GLU A 13 -9.00 -27.40 -17.69
C GLU A 13 -8.51 -27.00 -16.28
N GLY A 14 -9.33 -27.23 -15.25
CA GLY A 14 -9.04 -26.84 -13.87
C GLY A 14 -9.50 -25.44 -13.45
N SER A 15 -10.09 -24.63 -14.34
CA SER A 15 -10.68 -23.35 -13.94
C SER A 15 -12.03 -23.51 -13.26
N GLY A 16 -12.38 -22.55 -12.40
CA GLY A 16 -13.74 -22.34 -11.90
C GLY A 16 -14.76 -22.09 -13.03
N VAL A 17 -16.04 -22.04 -12.65
CA VAL A 17 -17.16 -21.80 -13.57
C VAL A 17 -17.31 -20.30 -13.78
N VAL A 18 -17.07 -19.83 -15.01
CA VAL A 18 -17.26 -18.41 -15.36
C VAL A 18 -18.57 -18.16 -16.11
N TYR A 19 -19.14 -16.98 -15.89
CA TYR A 19 -20.32 -16.46 -16.57
C TYR A 19 -19.95 -15.35 -17.54
N LYS A 20 -20.56 -15.36 -18.73
CA LYS A 20 -20.57 -14.19 -19.60
C LYS A 20 -21.52 -13.14 -19.03
N VAL A 21 -20.97 -12.00 -18.67
CA VAL A 21 -21.70 -10.79 -18.27
C VAL A 21 -21.57 -9.77 -19.39
N ARG A 22 -22.70 -9.28 -19.90
CA ARG A 22 -22.70 -8.22 -20.91
C ARG A 22 -22.78 -6.87 -20.22
N VAL A 23 -21.75 -6.04 -20.41
CA VAL A 23 -21.67 -4.70 -19.80
C VAL A 23 -22.14 -3.67 -20.83
N LEU A 24 -23.23 -2.98 -20.51
CA LEU A 24 -23.81 -1.89 -21.33
C LEU A 24 -24.09 -2.28 -22.79
N ASP A 25 -24.32 -3.56 -23.07
CA ASP A 25 -24.44 -4.12 -24.43
C ASP A 25 -23.25 -3.89 -25.38
N GLN A 26 -22.13 -3.34 -24.89
CA GLN A 26 -20.98 -2.98 -25.72
C GLN A 26 -19.88 -4.04 -25.70
N PHE A 27 -19.66 -4.69 -24.56
CA PHE A 27 -18.61 -5.71 -24.42
C PHE A 27 -19.04 -6.82 -23.46
N THR A 28 -18.45 -8.01 -23.66
CA THR A 28 -18.68 -9.19 -22.80
C THR A 28 -17.48 -9.35 -21.89
N VAL A 29 -17.74 -9.43 -20.59
CA VAL A 29 -16.74 -9.75 -19.56
C VAL A 29 -17.06 -11.13 -19.02
N TYR A 30 -16.03 -11.93 -18.78
CA TYR A 30 -16.17 -13.22 -18.09
C TYR A 30 -15.92 -12.98 -16.60
N ALA A 31 -16.87 -13.37 -15.75
CA ALA A 31 -16.76 -13.26 -14.30
C ALA A 31 -17.03 -14.64 -13.69
N ASP A 32 -16.13 -15.11 -12.83
CA ASP A 32 -16.32 -16.32 -12.02
C ASP A 32 -17.56 -16.19 -11.11
N GLU A 33 -18.21 -17.29 -10.74
CA GLU A 33 -19.29 -17.30 -9.75
C GLU A 33 -18.84 -16.72 -8.41
N GLU A 34 -17.56 -16.90 -8.07
CA GLU A 34 -16.90 -16.38 -6.88
C GLU A 34 -16.59 -14.87 -6.94
N SER A 35 -16.65 -14.25 -8.12
CA SER A 35 -16.41 -12.79 -8.28
C SER A 35 -17.49 -11.90 -7.65
N ARG A 36 -18.52 -12.48 -7.00
CA ARG A 36 -19.42 -11.69 -6.18
C ARG A 36 -18.58 -11.15 -5.02
N PRO A 37 -18.62 -9.84 -4.72
CA PRO A 37 -17.90 -9.29 -3.58
C PRO A 37 -18.32 -10.05 -2.32
N THR A 38 -17.49 -11.00 -1.90
CA THR A 38 -17.68 -11.73 -0.66
C THR A 38 -17.39 -10.72 0.44
N PRO A 39 -18.36 -10.40 1.31
CA PRO A 39 -18.18 -9.44 2.40
C PRO A 39 -17.00 -9.77 3.32
N ASP A 40 -16.47 -10.99 3.23
CA ASP A 40 -15.37 -11.54 4.04
C ASP A 40 -13.96 -11.09 3.62
N LYS A 41 -13.78 -10.26 2.57
CA LYS A 41 -12.44 -9.77 2.21
C LYS A 41 -12.01 -8.61 3.12
N LEU A 42 -11.48 -8.94 4.29
CA LEU A 42 -10.85 -7.99 5.23
C LEU A 42 -9.75 -7.15 4.54
N SER A 43 -9.10 -7.70 3.51
CA SER A 43 -8.12 -7.01 2.66
C SER A 43 -8.71 -5.78 1.98
N THR A 44 -9.89 -5.87 1.37
CA THR A 44 -10.59 -4.73 0.72
C THR A 44 -10.86 -3.59 1.70
N ILE A 45 -11.37 -3.92 2.89
CA ILE A 45 -11.62 -2.92 3.95
C ILE A 45 -10.31 -2.24 4.35
N GLY A 46 -9.24 -3.01 4.53
CA GLY A 46 -7.90 -2.51 4.83
C GLY A 46 -7.37 -1.56 3.76
N LEU A 47 -7.50 -1.93 2.48
CA LEU A 47 -7.07 -1.12 1.34
C LEU A 47 -7.86 0.19 1.23
N VAL A 48 -9.20 0.15 1.39
CA VAL A 48 -10.05 1.35 1.39
C VAL A 48 -9.69 2.27 2.55
N ALA A 49 -9.45 1.72 3.74
CA ALA A 49 -9.01 2.49 4.90
C ALA A 49 -7.64 3.15 4.65
N ALA A 50 -6.67 2.41 4.11
CA ALA A 50 -5.34 2.91 3.78
C ALA A 50 -5.38 4.01 2.69
N ALA A 51 -6.20 3.82 1.64
CA ALA A 51 -6.43 4.82 0.60
C ALA A 51 -7.05 6.09 1.18
N SER A 52 -8.07 5.95 2.03
CA SER A 52 -8.75 7.07 2.70
C SER A 52 -7.81 7.84 3.62
N MET A 53 -7.00 7.14 4.43
CA MET A 53 -5.98 7.76 5.27
C MET A 53 -4.95 8.54 4.44
N SER A 54 -4.50 7.97 3.32
CA SER A 54 -3.57 8.61 2.40
C SER A 54 -4.17 9.87 1.77
N LEU A 55 -5.46 9.81 1.37
CA LEU A 55 -6.19 10.94 0.82
C LEU A 55 -6.36 12.06 1.86
N MET A 56 -6.79 11.72 3.08
CA MET A 56 -6.92 12.72 4.15
C MET A 56 -5.58 13.39 4.47
N THR A 57 -4.50 12.60 4.50
CA THR A 57 -3.14 13.12 4.69
C THR A 57 -2.75 14.08 3.56
N LEU A 58 -3.03 13.73 2.30
CA LEU A 58 -2.80 14.61 1.16
C LEU A 58 -3.53 15.95 1.30
N LEU A 59 -4.81 15.92 1.72
CA LEU A 59 -5.62 17.13 1.90
C LEU A 59 -5.05 18.00 3.02
N LEU A 60 -4.67 17.41 4.15
CA LEU A 60 -4.04 18.13 5.27
C LEU A 60 -2.70 18.75 4.86
N LEU A 61 -1.84 18.02 4.17
CA LEU A 61 -0.57 18.53 3.66
C LEU A 61 -0.77 19.66 2.65
N ARG A 62 -1.80 19.58 1.81
CA ARG A 62 -2.16 20.66 0.88
C ARG A 62 -2.63 21.90 1.63
N ALA A 63 -3.46 21.74 2.66
CA ALA A 63 -3.96 22.83 3.48
C ALA A 63 -2.83 23.51 4.27
N ALA A 64 -1.85 22.74 4.74
CA ALA A 64 -0.69 23.24 5.48
C ALA A 64 0.39 23.90 4.58
N GLY A 65 0.23 23.87 3.25
CA GLY A 65 1.25 24.37 2.33
C GLY A 65 2.54 23.55 2.32
N ALA A 66 2.46 22.26 2.66
CA ALA A 66 3.61 21.37 2.72
C ALA A 66 4.31 21.22 1.35
N ASP A 67 5.57 20.77 1.39
CA ASP A 67 6.39 20.58 0.19
C ASP A 67 5.68 19.74 -0.89
N ALA A 68 5.89 20.11 -2.16
CA ALA A 68 5.27 19.43 -3.30
C ALA A 68 5.65 17.93 -3.40
N ARG A 69 6.81 17.53 -2.88
CA ARG A 69 7.28 16.15 -2.85
C ARG A 69 6.41 15.27 -1.94
N TRP A 70 6.06 15.74 -0.74
CA TRP A 70 5.14 15.03 0.16
C TRP A 70 3.75 14.89 -0.43
N ARG A 71 3.23 15.95 -1.05
CA ARG A 71 1.92 15.93 -1.70
C ARG A 71 1.89 14.94 -2.88
N ARG A 72 2.95 14.89 -3.69
CA ARG A 72 3.06 13.90 -4.77
C ARG A 72 3.09 12.47 -4.23
N PHE A 73 3.88 12.20 -3.19
CA PHE A 73 3.93 10.89 -2.55
C PHE A 73 2.52 10.40 -2.16
N TYR A 74 1.77 11.20 -1.42
CA TYR A 74 0.41 10.81 -1.00
C TYR A 74 -0.60 10.79 -2.14
N ALA A 75 -0.44 11.60 -3.18
CA ALA A 75 -1.29 11.52 -4.37
C ALA A 75 -1.12 10.16 -5.09
N PHE A 76 0.12 9.75 -5.32
CA PHE A 76 0.41 8.44 -5.92
C PHE A 76 0.03 7.28 -4.99
N ALA A 77 0.30 7.38 -3.68
CA ALA A 77 -0.10 6.35 -2.72
C ALA A 77 -1.63 6.20 -2.67
N THR A 78 -2.37 7.31 -2.64
CA THR A 78 -3.84 7.29 -2.68
C THR A 78 -4.36 6.64 -3.96
N ALA A 79 -3.83 7.03 -5.12
CA ALA A 79 -4.25 6.47 -6.40
C ALA A 79 -3.94 4.97 -6.49
N GLY A 80 -2.75 4.55 -6.06
CA GLY A 80 -2.34 3.15 -6.04
C GLY A 80 -3.19 2.30 -5.08
N LEU A 81 -3.40 2.77 -3.85
CA LEU A 81 -4.23 2.05 -2.87
C LEU A 81 -5.71 2.01 -3.27
N ALA A 82 -6.23 3.08 -3.87
CA ALA A 82 -7.60 3.09 -4.39
C ALA A 82 -7.76 2.14 -5.59
N TYR A 83 -6.74 2.06 -6.45
CA TYR A 83 -6.72 1.09 -7.54
C TYR A 83 -6.69 -0.35 -7.01
N LEU A 84 -5.81 -0.67 -6.06
CA LEU A 84 -5.75 -2.00 -5.42
C LEU A 84 -7.06 -2.34 -4.70
N ALA A 85 -7.68 -1.38 -4.01
CA ALA A 85 -8.98 -1.58 -3.36
C ALA A 85 -10.09 -1.91 -4.38
N ALA A 86 -10.10 -1.22 -5.53
CA ALA A 86 -11.07 -1.50 -6.59
C ALA A 86 -10.79 -2.86 -7.25
N ASP A 87 -9.53 -3.15 -7.53
CA ASP A 87 -9.08 -4.44 -8.07
C ASP A 87 -9.50 -5.60 -7.17
N GLU A 88 -9.29 -5.50 -5.86
CA GLU A 88 -9.71 -6.53 -4.89
C GLU A 88 -11.24 -6.65 -4.78
N LEU A 89 -11.95 -5.51 -4.81
CA LEU A 89 -13.41 -5.49 -4.71
C LEU A 89 -14.11 -6.11 -5.93
N PHE A 90 -13.52 -5.92 -7.12
CA PHE A 90 -14.08 -6.38 -8.38
C PHE A 90 -13.36 -7.58 -8.98
N ALA A 91 -12.33 -8.10 -8.30
CA ALA A 91 -11.45 -9.15 -8.79
C ALA A 91 -10.93 -8.86 -10.22
N PHE A 92 -10.44 -7.64 -10.48
CA PHE A 92 -10.00 -7.30 -11.84
C PHE A 92 -8.81 -8.15 -12.27
N HIS A 93 -7.85 -8.42 -11.38
CA HIS A 93 -6.71 -9.29 -11.69
C HIS A 93 -7.11 -10.72 -12.08
N GLU A 94 -8.14 -11.29 -11.45
CA GLU A 94 -8.70 -12.61 -11.80
C GLU A 94 -9.40 -12.55 -13.18
N THR A 95 -10.24 -11.54 -13.40
CA THR A 95 -11.01 -11.42 -14.66
C THR A 95 -10.14 -11.06 -15.86
N LEU A 96 -9.09 -10.24 -15.69
CA LEU A 96 -8.17 -9.87 -16.77
C LEU A 96 -7.41 -11.07 -17.29
N GLY A 97 -7.01 -12.01 -16.42
CA GLY A 97 -6.35 -13.25 -16.82
C GLY A 97 -7.16 -14.02 -17.86
N HIS A 98 -8.47 -14.16 -17.65
CA HIS A 98 -9.37 -14.84 -18.59
C HIS A 98 -9.50 -14.13 -19.96
N ASN A 99 -9.32 -12.80 -20.00
CA ASN A 99 -9.45 -12.02 -21.22
C ASN A 99 -8.14 -11.91 -22.02
N LEU A 100 -7.00 -12.19 -21.39
CA LEU A 100 -5.67 -12.10 -21.98
C LEU A 100 -5.12 -13.50 -22.26
N GLN A 101 -5.82 -14.26 -23.11
CA GLN A 101 -5.47 -15.67 -23.41
C GLN A 101 -4.03 -15.88 -23.88
N PHE A 102 -3.42 -14.89 -24.54
CA PHE A 102 -2.01 -14.98 -24.95
C PHE A 102 -1.03 -15.10 -23.77
N LEU A 103 -1.44 -14.75 -22.54
CA LEU A 103 -0.64 -14.94 -21.33
C LEU A 103 -0.65 -16.40 -20.86
N ALA A 104 -1.67 -17.19 -21.21
CA ALA A 104 -1.73 -18.62 -20.88
C ALA A 104 -0.68 -19.45 -21.63
N ASP A 105 -0.18 -18.94 -22.76
CA ASP A 105 0.84 -19.61 -23.57
C ASP A 105 2.28 -19.35 -23.05
N LEU A 106 2.44 -18.63 -21.94
CA LEU A 106 3.76 -18.31 -21.40
C LEU A 106 4.38 -19.53 -20.69
N PRO A 107 5.66 -19.87 -20.97
CA PRO A 107 6.30 -21.03 -20.36
C PRO A 107 6.43 -20.85 -18.84
N GLY A 108 5.89 -21.80 -18.08
CA GLY A 108 5.93 -21.80 -16.61
C GLY A 108 4.83 -20.96 -15.95
N VAL A 109 3.85 -20.47 -16.71
CA VAL A 109 2.66 -19.79 -16.18
C VAL A 109 1.52 -20.79 -16.17
N GLU A 110 1.07 -21.19 -14.99
CA GLU A 110 -0.11 -22.06 -14.84
C GLU A 110 -1.40 -21.26 -14.98
N ARG A 111 -1.42 -20.02 -14.46
CA ARG A 111 -2.57 -19.15 -14.41
C ARG A 111 -2.24 -17.74 -14.96
N PRO A 112 -2.92 -17.24 -16.00
CA PRO A 112 -2.67 -15.91 -16.57
C PRO A 112 -2.77 -14.75 -15.56
N ASP A 113 -3.62 -14.90 -14.56
CA ASP A 113 -3.83 -13.99 -13.43
C ASP A 113 -2.54 -13.76 -12.61
N ASP A 114 -1.68 -14.77 -12.46
CA ASP A 114 -0.39 -14.63 -11.75
C ASP A 114 0.51 -13.59 -12.42
N VAL A 115 0.49 -13.55 -13.76
CA VAL A 115 1.29 -12.60 -14.56
C VAL A 115 0.74 -11.19 -14.43
N VAL A 116 -0.59 -11.04 -14.43
CA VAL A 116 -1.25 -9.75 -14.21
C VAL A 116 -0.90 -9.24 -12.82
N PHE A 117 -0.98 -10.09 -11.80
CA PHE A 117 -0.64 -9.73 -10.43
C PHE A 117 0.85 -9.36 -10.29
N LEU A 118 1.75 -10.15 -10.86
CA LEU A 118 3.19 -9.85 -10.88
C LEU A 118 3.48 -8.50 -11.56
N SER A 119 2.69 -8.13 -12.57
CA SER A 119 2.84 -6.85 -13.27
C SER A 119 2.61 -5.64 -12.36
N TYR A 120 1.83 -5.77 -11.28
CA TYR A 120 1.64 -4.71 -10.27
C TYR A 120 2.93 -4.43 -9.48
N GLY A 121 3.87 -5.37 -9.45
CA GLY A 121 5.20 -5.17 -8.87
C GLY A 121 6.00 -4.07 -9.59
N VAL A 122 5.80 -3.86 -10.89
CA VAL A 122 6.51 -2.84 -11.67
C VAL A 122 6.17 -1.41 -11.24
N PRO A 123 4.90 -0.96 -11.25
CA PRO A 123 4.55 0.38 -10.76
C PRO A 123 4.88 0.55 -9.26
N LEU A 124 4.75 -0.51 -8.45
CA LEU A 124 5.16 -0.47 -7.05
C LEU A 124 6.67 -0.22 -6.89
N ALA A 125 7.52 -0.91 -7.67
CA ALA A 125 8.97 -0.72 -7.66
C ALA A 125 9.36 0.69 -8.15
N ILE A 126 8.70 1.20 -9.20
CA ILE A 126 8.89 2.58 -9.69
C ILE A 126 8.52 3.58 -8.59
N PHE A 127 7.38 3.40 -7.93
CA PHE A 127 6.94 4.24 -6.80
C PHE A 127 7.96 4.21 -5.66
N ALA A 128 8.37 3.02 -5.24
CA ALA A 128 9.34 2.84 -4.15
C ALA A 128 10.68 3.51 -4.47
N TRP A 129 11.15 3.41 -5.72
CA TRP A 129 12.36 4.09 -6.16
C TRP A 129 12.22 5.60 -6.21
N ALA A 130 11.13 6.12 -6.79
CA ALA A 130 10.88 7.54 -6.96
C ALA A 130 10.78 8.29 -5.62
N PHE A 131 10.27 7.61 -4.59
CA PHE A 131 10.06 8.14 -3.24
C PHE A 131 10.94 7.44 -2.18
N ARG A 132 12.08 6.85 -2.58
CA ARG A 132 12.96 6.12 -1.67
C ARG A 132 13.47 6.95 -0.49
N ASP A 133 13.73 8.23 -0.69
CA ASP A 133 14.17 9.15 0.35
C ASP A 133 13.11 9.37 1.43
N ILE A 134 11.82 9.41 1.02
CA ILE A 134 10.68 9.46 1.93
C ILE A 134 10.57 8.14 2.68
N LEU A 135 10.55 7.01 1.96
CA LEU A 135 10.41 5.69 2.57
C LEU A 135 11.53 5.43 3.58
N LEU A 136 12.77 5.79 3.23
CA LEU A 136 13.95 5.61 4.08
C LEU A 136 14.07 6.63 5.22
N SER A 137 13.18 7.63 5.32
CA SER A 137 13.21 8.62 6.41
C SER A 137 12.77 8.03 7.77
N ASN A 138 12.15 6.85 7.78
CA ASN A 138 11.73 6.15 8.99
C ASN A 138 12.19 4.69 8.98
N LYS A 139 13.27 4.40 9.73
CA LYS A 139 13.84 3.04 9.82
C LYS A 139 12.82 1.99 10.28
N ARG A 140 11.92 2.34 11.20
CA ARG A 140 10.90 1.41 11.72
C ARG A 140 9.85 1.10 10.67
N ALA A 141 9.38 2.11 9.92
CA ALA A 141 8.46 1.90 8.82
C ALA A 141 9.08 1.01 7.73
N VAL A 142 10.36 1.25 7.38
CA VAL A 142 11.10 0.40 6.42
C VAL A 142 11.20 -1.05 6.91
N GLN A 143 11.51 -1.26 8.19
CA GLN A 143 11.55 -2.62 8.76
C GLN A 143 10.19 -3.32 8.66
N LEU A 144 9.10 -2.60 8.96
CA LEU A 144 7.75 -3.15 8.81
C LEU A 144 7.39 -3.44 7.35
N PHE A 145 7.73 -2.55 6.42
CA PHE A 145 7.54 -2.81 4.99
C PHE A 145 8.34 -4.01 4.51
N ALA A 146 9.59 -4.15 4.95
CA ALA A 146 10.46 -5.28 4.60
C ALA A 146 9.88 -6.60 5.15
N VAL A 147 9.51 -6.65 6.44
CA VAL A 147 8.88 -7.84 7.03
C VAL A 147 7.57 -8.16 6.32
N GLY A 148 6.72 -7.16 6.08
CA GLY A 148 5.46 -7.35 5.36
C GLY A 148 5.66 -7.90 3.95
N THR A 149 6.62 -7.38 3.21
CA THR A 149 6.98 -7.86 1.86
C THR A 149 7.52 -9.30 1.90
N CYS A 150 8.34 -9.64 2.89
CA CYS A 150 8.83 -11.01 3.06
C CYS A 150 7.68 -11.99 3.35
N PHE A 151 6.76 -11.65 4.25
CA PHE A 151 5.60 -12.49 4.54
C PHE A 151 4.65 -12.60 3.34
N PHE A 152 4.47 -11.54 2.58
CA PHE A 152 3.71 -11.58 1.33
C PHE A 152 4.34 -12.52 0.31
N ALA A 153 5.67 -12.47 0.13
CA ALA A 153 6.37 -13.40 -0.74
C ALA A 153 6.27 -14.86 -0.25
N VAL A 154 6.28 -15.09 1.06
CA VAL A 154 6.03 -16.42 1.64
C VAL A 154 4.60 -16.88 1.37
N SER A 155 3.61 -16.00 1.52
CA SER A 155 2.21 -16.30 1.23
C SER A 155 2.03 -16.70 -0.25
N ALA A 156 2.54 -15.90 -1.19
CA ALA A 156 2.51 -16.23 -2.61
C ALA A 156 3.24 -17.55 -2.94
N ALA A 157 4.39 -17.81 -2.32
CA ALA A 157 5.11 -19.07 -2.54
C ALA A 157 4.38 -20.29 -1.94
N ALA A 158 3.67 -20.11 -0.84
CA ALA A 158 2.88 -21.16 -0.19
C ALA A 158 1.63 -21.52 -0.99
N ASP A 159 0.96 -20.51 -1.53
CA ASP A 159 -0.17 -20.67 -2.45
C ASP A 159 0.24 -21.46 -3.70
N LEU A 160 1.35 -21.05 -4.36
CA LEU A 160 1.94 -21.80 -5.48
C LEU A 160 2.34 -23.24 -5.12
N ALA A 161 2.70 -23.50 -3.86
CA ALA A 161 3.06 -24.83 -3.38
C ALA A 161 1.85 -25.65 -2.90
N GLY A 162 0.65 -25.07 -2.87
CA GLY A 162 -0.56 -25.70 -2.33
C GLY A 162 -0.48 -25.98 -0.83
N VAL A 163 0.24 -25.14 -0.06
CA VAL A 163 0.43 -25.30 1.39
C VAL A 163 -0.40 -24.24 2.12
N GLY A 164 -1.25 -24.66 3.07
CA GLY A 164 -2.17 -23.77 3.82
C GLY A 164 -1.52 -22.84 4.86
N ILE A 165 -0.36 -22.27 4.58
CA ILE A 165 0.30 -21.23 5.39
C ILE A 165 0.19 -19.83 4.74
N ASP A 166 -0.41 -19.76 3.56
CA ASP A 166 -0.67 -18.57 2.76
C ASP A 166 -1.56 -17.56 3.50
N GLU A 167 -2.69 -18.00 4.06
CA GLU A 167 -3.63 -17.17 4.82
C GLU A 167 -2.98 -16.44 6.02
N PRO A 168 -2.33 -17.14 6.98
CA PRO A 168 -1.71 -16.45 8.12
C PRO A 168 -0.54 -15.56 7.70
N ALA A 169 0.21 -15.93 6.66
CA ALA A 169 1.30 -15.11 6.13
C ALA A 169 0.75 -13.81 5.51
N GLU A 170 -0.37 -13.86 4.79
CA GLU A 170 -1.04 -12.69 4.23
C GLU A 170 -1.53 -11.72 5.31
N VAL A 171 -2.11 -12.25 6.39
CA VAL A 171 -2.57 -11.43 7.53
C VAL A 171 -1.40 -10.69 8.17
N VAL A 172 -0.28 -11.38 8.42
CA VAL A 172 0.94 -10.75 8.97
C VAL A 172 1.49 -9.71 8.00
N ALA A 173 1.54 -10.02 6.70
CA ALA A 173 1.98 -9.08 5.67
C ALA A 173 1.15 -7.80 5.71
N SER A 174 -0.18 -7.93 5.68
CA SER A 174 -1.14 -6.82 5.69
C SER A 174 -0.99 -5.94 6.94
N ILE A 175 -0.86 -6.54 8.12
CA ILE A 175 -0.65 -5.81 9.38
C ILE A 175 0.67 -5.03 9.34
N CYS A 176 1.76 -5.66 8.91
CA CYS A 176 3.06 -5.00 8.84
C CYS A 176 3.06 -3.84 7.83
N LEU A 177 2.50 -4.04 6.63
CA LEU A 177 2.41 -3.00 5.61
C LEU A 177 1.54 -1.83 6.09
N ALA A 178 0.37 -2.10 6.67
CA ALA A 178 -0.50 -1.07 7.22
C ALA A 178 0.17 -0.29 8.37
N ALA A 179 0.83 -0.99 9.29
CA ALA A 179 1.55 -0.36 10.39
C ALA A 179 2.71 0.53 9.89
N GLY A 180 3.45 0.09 8.88
CA GLY A 180 4.49 0.89 8.23
C GLY A 180 3.94 2.18 7.63
N LEU A 181 2.79 2.09 6.94
CA LEU A 181 2.10 3.24 6.36
C LEU A 181 1.59 4.22 7.44
N VAL A 182 1.02 3.71 8.54
CA VAL A 182 0.58 4.54 9.67
C VAL A 182 1.76 5.26 10.32
N LEU A 183 2.90 4.59 10.52
CA LEU A 183 4.08 5.21 11.11
C LEU A 183 4.67 6.33 10.27
N ILE A 184 4.83 6.11 8.95
CA ILE A 184 5.37 7.15 8.06
C ILE A 184 4.40 8.33 7.94
N THR A 185 3.09 8.05 7.89
CA THR A 185 2.03 9.07 7.88
C THR A 185 2.04 9.93 9.14
N THR A 186 2.10 9.29 10.30
CA THR A 186 2.13 10.00 11.58
C THR A 186 3.37 10.88 11.72
N GLN A 187 4.54 10.39 11.30
CA GLN A 187 5.77 11.17 11.35
C GLN A 187 5.72 12.38 10.41
N ILE A 188 5.25 12.20 9.17
CA ILE A 188 5.15 13.29 8.20
C ILE A 188 4.16 14.35 8.68
N LEU A 189 2.97 13.94 9.15
CA LEU A 189 1.97 14.87 9.68
C LEU A 189 2.49 15.63 10.90
N ARG A 190 3.15 14.96 11.85
CA ARG A 190 3.73 15.64 13.03
C ARG A 190 4.75 16.70 12.64
N ARG A 191 5.62 16.38 11.69
CA ARG A 191 6.65 17.29 11.18
C ARG A 191 6.04 18.48 10.45
N GLU A 192 5.18 18.24 9.47
CA GLU A 192 4.66 19.29 8.58
C GLU A 192 3.59 20.15 9.26
N LEU A 193 2.80 19.59 10.19
CA LEU A 193 1.81 20.34 10.97
C LEU A 193 2.41 20.96 12.25
N ARG A 194 3.73 20.83 12.48
CA ARG A 194 4.42 21.36 13.67
C ARG A 194 3.75 20.94 14.99
N LEU A 195 3.28 19.71 15.05
CA LEU A 195 2.62 19.15 16.24
C LEU A 195 3.63 18.63 17.27
N GLU A 196 4.92 18.68 16.97
CA GLU A 196 5.92 18.46 18.01
C GLU A 196 5.77 19.59 19.04
N PRO A 197 5.49 19.25 20.32
CA PRO A 197 5.49 20.27 21.35
C PRO A 197 6.85 20.94 21.27
N GLU A 198 6.88 22.27 21.16
CA GLU A 198 8.12 23.02 21.38
C GLU A 198 8.67 22.52 22.70
N HIS A 199 9.65 21.62 22.62
CA HIS A 199 10.31 21.13 23.80
C HIS A 199 11.00 22.38 24.30
N SER A 200 10.41 23.00 25.31
CA SER A 200 10.88 24.20 25.98
C SER A 200 12.23 23.89 26.61
N SER A 201 13.26 23.70 25.79
CA SER A 201 14.67 23.66 26.18
C SER A 201 15.17 25.04 26.61
N GLY A 202 14.25 25.93 26.99
CA GLY A 202 14.45 27.26 27.53
C GLY A 202 14.04 27.40 29.00
N PHE A 203 13.78 26.30 29.73
CA PHE A 203 13.63 26.39 31.18
C PHE A 203 14.95 26.04 31.89
N VAL A 204 15.64 27.12 32.30
CA VAL A 204 16.68 27.21 33.33
C VAL A 204 18.08 26.71 32.99
N ARG A 205 18.88 27.61 32.38
CA ARG A 205 20.28 27.81 32.80
C ARG A 205 20.58 29.29 33.00
N ARG A 206 19.83 29.91 33.93
CA ARG A 206 20.17 31.21 34.53
C ARG A 206 20.65 30.96 35.95
N ALA A 207 21.96 30.78 36.12
CA ALA A 207 22.78 30.91 37.33
C ALA A 207 24.15 30.30 36.93
N GLU A 208 25.30 30.98 36.94
CA GLU A 208 25.73 32.17 37.65
C GLU A 208 26.75 32.93 36.78
N SER A 209 26.54 34.24 36.63
CA SER A 209 27.62 35.15 36.28
C SER A 209 28.62 35.18 37.43
N LYS A 210 29.76 34.49 37.29
CA LYS A 210 30.90 34.73 38.17
C LYS A 210 31.34 36.20 38.03
N PRO A 211 31.36 37.01 39.10
CA PRO A 211 31.88 38.36 39.04
C PRO A 211 33.35 38.31 38.63
N ARG A 212 33.69 39.11 37.62
CA ARG A 212 35.05 39.26 37.11
C ARG A 212 35.87 39.98 38.18
N VAL A 213 36.72 39.24 38.90
CA VAL A 213 37.68 39.80 39.84
C VAL A 213 38.69 40.62 39.04
N LEU A 214 38.59 41.94 39.15
CA LEU A 214 39.61 42.88 38.67
C LEU A 214 40.83 42.79 39.60
N SER A 215 41.77 41.89 39.27
CA SER A 215 43.17 42.02 39.69
C SER A 215 43.76 43.14 38.82
N GLY A 216 44.20 44.27 39.35
CA GLY A 216 45.13 44.38 40.47
C GLY A 216 46.48 44.75 39.89
N ALA A 217 46.75 46.04 39.85
CA ALA A 217 47.98 46.76 39.48
C ALA A 217 49.30 45.97 39.49
N ARG A 218 50.18 46.30 38.54
CA ARG A 218 51.61 46.49 38.86
C ARG A 218 52.17 47.75 38.18
N PRO A 219 52.83 48.64 38.95
CA PRO A 219 53.67 49.70 38.41
C PRO A 219 55.06 49.14 38.09
N GLY A 220 55.68 49.71 37.06
CA GLY A 220 57.07 49.47 36.64
C GLY A 220 57.40 50.39 35.49
#